data_AF-F3URH7-F1
#
_entry.id   AF-F3URH7-F1
#
_cell.length_a   1.000
_cell.length_b   1.000
_cell.length_c   1.000
_cell.angle_alpha   90.00
_cell.angle_beta   90.00
_cell.angle_gamma   90.00
#
_symmetry.space_group_name_H-M   'P 1'
#
loop_
_entity.id
_entity.type
_entity.pdbx_description
1 polymer ?
#
loop_
_entity_poly.entity_id
_entity_poly.type
_entity_poly.pdbx_seq_one_letter_code
_entity_poly.pdbx_strand_id
1 'polypeptide(L)'
;MKKIKKYITLIFLGGVAVLSIALINGWRLDDYTVPKNRTREQYDFEGTFEPMFKFLEQEKKDFTGLKGYISRVYIEHGDEVKKYSVDLDIIQSDLKGDYTITIGDKEEIAPVTYSNGKLTYSSEITPLFDEEILNLVVQRDYFASLDVKETFKSAETELRDIIYKPENHSELFKYLKK
;
A
#
# COMPACT_ATOMS: atom_id res chain seq x y z
N MET A 1 -28.90 -10.92 5.92
CA MET A 1 -28.01 -10.22 4.97
C MET A 1 -26.57 -10.46 5.41
N LYS A 2 -25.81 -11.32 4.71
CA LYS A 2 -24.38 -11.55 5.02
C LYS A 2 -23.62 -10.26 4.67
N LYS A 3 -22.85 -9.73 5.63
CA LYS A 3 -22.05 -8.52 5.43
C LYS A 3 -20.93 -8.82 4.46
N ILE A 4 -20.81 -8.05 3.37
CA ILE A 4 -19.64 -8.05 2.51
C ILE A 4 -18.44 -7.61 3.38
N LYS A 5 -17.40 -8.43 3.44
CA LYS A 5 -16.15 -8.10 4.13
C LYS A 5 -15.08 -7.84 3.07
N LYS A 6 -14.83 -6.57 2.77
CA LYS A 6 -13.74 -6.17 1.88
C LYS A 6 -12.51 -5.88 2.73
N TYR A 7 -11.40 -6.56 2.44
CA TYR A 7 -10.13 -6.36 3.14
C TYR A 7 -9.08 -5.94 2.10
N ILE A 8 -8.60 -4.71 2.21
CA ILE A 8 -7.38 -4.32 1.49
C ILE A 8 -6.21 -4.59 2.41
N THR A 9 -5.37 -5.54 2.02
CA THR A 9 -4.08 -5.80 2.66
C THR A 9 -2.99 -5.30 1.73
N LEU A 10 -2.50 -4.08 1.96
CA LEU A 10 -1.27 -3.62 1.34
C LEU A 10 -0.08 -4.27 2.06
N ILE A 11 0.65 -5.15 1.38
CA ILE A 11 1.89 -5.75 1.87
C ILE A 11 3.04 -5.15 1.07
N PHE A 12 3.79 -4.22 1.66
CA PHE A 12 5.04 -3.74 1.09
C PHE A 12 6.18 -4.72 1.45
N LEU A 13 6.36 -5.77 0.64
CA LEU A 13 7.56 -6.63 0.70
C LEU A 13 8.73 -5.96 -0.04
N GLY A 14 9.13 -4.78 0.44
CA GLY A 14 10.28 -4.03 -0.06
C GLY A 14 11.49 -4.28 0.83
N GLY A 15 12.29 -5.30 0.50
CA GLY A 15 13.62 -5.47 1.08
C GLY A 15 14.57 -4.37 0.60
N VAL A 16 14.43 -3.15 1.14
CA VAL A 16 15.46 -2.11 1.07
C VAL A 16 16.57 -2.49 2.05
N ALA A 17 17.46 -3.35 1.56
CA ALA A 17 18.80 -3.41 2.11
C ALA A 17 19.58 -2.22 1.55
N VAL A 18 20.18 -1.43 2.44
CA VAL A 18 21.09 -0.30 2.20
C VAL A 18 20.40 1.04 1.93
N LEU A 19 20.01 1.72 3.03
CA LEU A 19 20.49 3.07 3.32
C LEU A 19 20.19 3.43 4.79
N SER A 20 21.28 3.53 5.57
CA SER A 20 21.40 4.14 6.90
C SER A 20 20.90 3.39 8.15
N ILE A 21 21.64 2.33 8.52
CA ILE A 21 21.87 2.00 9.94
C ILE A 21 22.42 3.22 10.72
N ALA A 22 22.93 4.23 10.02
CA ALA A 22 23.39 5.52 10.56
C ALA A 22 22.29 6.46 11.11
N LEU A 23 20.99 6.16 10.98
CA LEU A 23 19.92 6.98 11.57
C LEU A 23 19.29 6.37 12.84
N ILE A 24 19.78 5.21 13.30
CA ILE A 24 19.25 4.59 14.54
C ILE A 24 19.64 5.40 15.79
N ASN A 25 20.54 6.38 15.66
CA ASN A 25 20.88 7.35 16.70
C ASN A 25 20.76 8.78 16.15
N GLY A 26 19.54 9.33 16.14
CA GLY A 26 19.25 10.65 15.56
C GLY A 26 18.06 11.35 16.19
N TRP A 27 18.13 11.62 17.49
CA TRP A 27 17.87 12.95 18.06
C TRP A 27 16.72 13.76 17.41
N ARG A 28 15.45 13.44 17.70
CA ARG A 28 14.31 14.35 17.44
C ARG A 28 13.99 15.15 18.71
N LEU A 29 14.78 16.19 18.94
CA LEU A 29 14.66 17.11 20.08
C LEU A 29 14.04 18.44 19.61
N ASP A 30 13.00 18.34 18.78
CA ASP A 30 12.23 19.47 18.28
C ASP A 30 10.75 19.28 18.68
N ASP A 31 10.08 20.37 19.08
CA ASP A 31 8.71 20.49 19.56
C ASP A 31 7.64 20.08 18.52
N TYR A 32 7.59 18.81 18.13
CA TYR A 32 6.50 18.29 17.29
C TYR A 32 5.26 17.99 18.13
N THR A 33 4.12 18.55 17.72
CA THR A 33 2.82 18.23 18.31
C THR A 33 2.38 16.84 17.87
N VAL A 34 2.36 15.89 18.80
CA VAL A 34 1.83 14.53 18.54
C VAL A 34 0.35 14.63 18.20
N PRO A 35 -0.12 14.04 17.07
CA PRO A 35 -1.53 14.04 16.74
C PRO A 35 -2.39 13.35 17.81
N LYS A 36 -3.60 13.86 18.06
CA LYS A 36 -4.47 13.40 19.15
C LYS A 36 -4.93 11.93 19.07
N ASN A 37 -4.87 11.33 17.88
CA ASN A 37 -5.34 9.97 17.57
C ASN A 37 -4.23 8.90 17.69
N ARG A 38 -3.08 9.23 18.28
CA ARG A 38 -2.01 8.27 18.59
C ARG A 38 -1.17 8.73 19.79
N THR A 39 -0.48 7.79 20.42
CA THR A 39 0.47 8.07 21.49
C THR A 39 1.81 8.54 20.91
N ARG A 40 2.69 9.10 21.76
CA ARG A 40 4.05 9.46 21.35
C ARG A 40 4.83 8.27 20.83
N GLU A 41 4.76 7.12 21.51
CA GLU A 41 5.43 5.89 21.08
C GLU A 41 4.94 5.40 19.72
N GLN A 42 3.62 5.42 19.49
CA GLN A 42 3.05 5.07 18.19
C GLN A 42 3.48 6.05 17.09
N TYR A 43 3.54 7.34 17.39
CA TYR A 43 4.00 8.36 16.45
C TYR A 43 5.47 8.18 16.06
N ASP A 44 6.34 7.97 17.06
CA ASP A 44 7.76 7.74 16.82
C ASP A 44 7.97 6.41 16.06
N PHE A 45 7.14 5.39 16.33
CA PHE A 45 7.13 4.12 15.59
C PHE A 45 6.66 4.29 14.13
N GLU A 46 5.55 4.99 13.90
CA GLU A 46 5.02 5.35 12.57
C GLU A 46 6.08 6.09 11.75
N GLY A 47 6.87 6.95 12.39
CA GLY A 47 8.00 7.65 11.77
C GLY A 47 9.08 6.73 11.18
N THR A 48 9.16 5.47 11.59
CA THR A 48 10.07 4.50 10.95
C THR A 48 9.65 4.10 9.54
N PHE A 49 8.39 4.37 9.16
CA PHE A 49 7.84 4.18 7.82
C PHE A 49 7.93 5.43 6.94
N GLU A 50 8.66 6.47 7.36
CA GLU A 50 8.82 7.72 6.60
C GLU A 50 9.24 7.52 5.13
N PRO A 51 10.17 6.59 4.77
CA PRO A 51 10.49 6.33 3.36
C PRO A 51 9.28 5.88 2.53
N MET A 52 8.40 5.05 3.12
CA MET A 52 7.17 4.61 2.47
C MET A 52 6.20 5.78 2.28
N PHE A 53 6.00 6.62 3.29
CA PHE A 53 5.13 7.78 3.17
C PHE A 53 5.63 8.77 2.11
N LYS A 54 6.93 9.04 2.07
CA LYS A 54 7.52 9.90 1.02
C LYS A 54 7.28 9.36 -0.38
N PHE A 55 7.38 8.04 -0.58
CA PHE A 55 7.02 7.41 -1.86
C PHE A 55 5.52 7.58 -2.18
N LEU A 56 4.64 7.43 -1.19
CA LEU A 56 3.19 7.59 -1.35
C LEU A 56 2.76 9.05 -1.59
N GLU A 57 3.52 10.04 -1.14
CA GLU A 57 3.24 11.47 -1.38
C GLU A 57 3.64 11.95 -2.78
N GLN A 58 4.54 11.23 -3.46
CA GLN A 58 4.98 11.62 -4.80
C GLN A 58 3.81 11.60 -5.78
N GLU A 59 3.56 12.74 -6.44
CA GLU A 59 2.59 12.85 -7.54
C GLU A 59 2.97 11.91 -8.69
N LYS A 60 4.26 11.85 -9.02
CA LYS A 60 4.84 10.87 -9.94
C LYS A 60 5.74 9.92 -9.15
N LYS A 61 5.28 8.69 -8.97
CA LYS A 61 6.02 7.64 -8.27
C LYS A 61 7.37 7.40 -8.91
N ASP A 62 8.43 7.58 -8.13
CA ASP A 62 9.78 7.21 -8.49
C ASP A 62 10.09 5.82 -7.93
N PHE A 63 10.24 4.85 -8.82
CA PHE A 63 10.56 3.48 -8.46
C PHE A 63 12.06 3.22 -8.37
N THR A 64 12.90 4.25 -8.58
CA THR A 64 14.36 4.14 -8.48
C THR A 64 14.76 3.62 -7.10
N GLY A 65 15.53 2.53 -7.06
CA GLY A 65 16.03 1.94 -5.81
C GLY A 65 15.08 0.95 -5.13
N LEU A 66 13.86 0.77 -5.64
CA LEU A 66 13.00 -0.35 -5.23
C LEU A 66 13.48 -1.65 -5.91
N LYS A 67 13.07 -2.82 -5.39
CA LYS A 67 13.32 -4.14 -6.03
C LYS A 67 12.12 -4.77 -6.74
N GLY A 68 10.91 -4.38 -6.34
CA GLY A 68 9.66 -4.70 -7.01
C GLY A 68 8.56 -3.83 -6.44
N TYR A 69 7.45 -3.70 -7.18
CA TYR A 69 6.22 -3.11 -6.67
C TYR A 69 5.05 -4.03 -6.96
N ILE A 70 4.33 -4.42 -5.91
CA ILE A 70 3.17 -5.30 -6.01
C ILE A 70 2.01 -4.66 -5.25
N SER A 71 0.91 -4.41 -5.95
CA SER A 71 -0.39 -4.04 -5.37
C SER A 71 -1.34 -5.21 -5.47
N ARG A 72 -2.08 -5.52 -4.40
CA ARG A 72 -3.07 -6.61 -4.40
C ARG A 72 -4.33 -6.21 -3.65
N VAL A 73 -5.47 -6.48 -4.25
CA VAL A 73 -6.79 -6.29 -3.66
C VAL A 73 -7.50 -7.63 -3.59
N TYR A 74 -8.00 -7.95 -2.39
CA TYR A 74 -8.70 -9.19 -2.09
C TYR A 74 -10.13 -8.86 -1.66
N ILE A 75 -11.10 -9.39 -2.39
CA ILE A 75 -12.53 -9.21 -2.10
C ILE A 75 -13.14 -10.58 -1.87
N GLU A 76 -13.67 -10.78 -0.67
CA GLU A 76 -14.33 -12.01 -0.27
C GLU A 76 -15.81 -11.75 0.01
N HIS A 77 -16.67 -12.54 -0.63
CA HIS A 77 -18.11 -12.49 -0.40
C HIS A 77 -18.72 -13.89 -0.37
N GLY A 78 -18.96 -14.41 0.83
CA GLY A 78 -19.38 -15.80 0.99
C GLY A 78 -18.23 -16.72 0.60
N ASP A 79 -18.47 -17.62 -0.35
CA ASP A 79 -17.45 -18.55 -0.86
C ASP A 79 -16.74 -18.00 -2.12
N GLU A 80 -17.19 -16.85 -2.65
CA GLU A 80 -16.59 -16.21 -3.82
C GLU A 80 -15.41 -15.31 -3.40
N VAL A 81 -14.23 -15.59 -3.96
CA VAL A 81 -13.02 -14.78 -3.78
C VAL A 81 -12.63 -14.17 -5.12
N LYS A 82 -12.47 -12.84 -5.12
CA LYS A 82 -11.90 -12.08 -6.23
C LYS A 82 -10.57 -11.47 -5.79
N LYS A 83 -9.57 -11.62 -6.66
CA LYS A 83 -8.23 -11.07 -6.46
C LYS A 83 -7.90 -10.22 -7.68
N TYR A 84 -7.31 -9.07 -7.41
CA TYR A 84 -6.81 -8.17 -8.42
C TYR A 84 -5.40 -7.78 -8.01
N SER A 85 -4.44 -7.85 -8.92
CA SER A 85 -3.07 -7.47 -8.61
C SER A 85 -2.37 -6.80 -9.76
N VAL A 86 -1.49 -5.87 -9.43
CA VAL A 86 -0.53 -5.26 -10.34
C VAL A 86 0.85 -5.60 -9.82
N ASP A 87 1.68 -6.20 -10.68
CA ASP A 87 3.08 -6.50 -10.40
C ASP A 87 3.94 -5.75 -11.43
N LEU A 88 4.70 -4.74 -10.99
CA LEU A 88 5.55 -3.93 -11.85
C LEU A 88 7.00 -4.39 -11.74
N ASP A 89 7.57 -4.74 -12.89
CA ASP A 89 9.01 -4.93 -13.06
C ASP A 89 9.70 -3.57 -13.20
N ILE A 90 10.37 -3.20 -12.13
CA ILE A 90 11.06 -1.92 -11.98
C ILE A 90 12.54 -1.99 -12.34
N ILE A 91 13.05 -3.17 -12.74
CA ILE A 91 14.40 -3.31 -13.29
C ILE A 91 14.41 -2.79 -14.74
N GLN A 92 13.27 -2.86 -15.43
CA GLN A 92 13.11 -2.36 -16.79
C GLN A 92 12.84 -0.85 -16.80
N SER A 93 13.47 -0.13 -17.75
CA SER A 93 13.33 1.33 -17.90
C SER A 93 11.89 1.81 -18.12
N ASP A 94 11.03 0.93 -18.64
CA ASP A 94 9.70 1.30 -19.13
C ASP A 94 8.58 0.97 -18.13
N LEU A 95 8.92 0.57 -16.88
CA LEU A 95 7.98 0.19 -15.80
C LEU A 95 6.82 -0.68 -16.33
N LYS A 96 7.20 -1.82 -16.90
CA LYS A 96 6.26 -2.82 -17.43
C LYS A 96 5.89 -3.81 -16.34
N GLY A 97 4.77 -4.47 -16.50
CA GLY A 97 4.31 -5.44 -15.53
C GLY A 97 3.09 -6.19 -15.99
N ASP A 98 2.49 -6.91 -15.06
CA ASP A 98 1.30 -7.69 -15.29
C ASP A 98 0.18 -7.24 -14.35
N TYR A 99 -1.01 -7.09 -14.91
CA TYR A 99 -2.24 -7.03 -14.16
C TYR A 99 -2.90 -8.39 -14.20
N THR A 100 -3.19 -8.95 -13.03
CA THR A 100 -3.78 -10.27 -12.87
C THR A 100 -5.13 -10.16 -12.18
N ILE A 101 -6.12 -10.85 -12.74
CA ILE A 101 -7.44 -11.06 -12.15
C ILE A 101 -7.57 -12.54 -11.81
N THR A 102 -7.98 -12.84 -10.58
CA THR A 102 -8.41 -14.19 -10.21
C THR A 102 -9.84 -14.13 -9.68
N ILE A 103 -10.75 -14.92 -10.27
CA ILE A 103 -12.14 -15.07 -9.81
C ILE A 103 -12.42 -16.57 -9.66
N GLY A 104 -12.51 -17.05 -8.41
CA GLY A 104 -12.54 -18.48 -8.14
C GLY A 104 -11.27 -19.15 -8.65
N ASP A 105 -11.41 -20.16 -9.51
CA ASP A 105 -10.29 -20.90 -10.12
C ASP A 105 -9.80 -20.30 -11.46
N LYS A 106 -10.44 -19.24 -11.95
CA LYS A 106 -10.08 -18.62 -13.23
C LYS A 106 -9.08 -17.50 -13.00
N GLU A 107 -8.02 -17.49 -13.80
CA GLU A 107 -6.99 -16.45 -13.81
C GLU A 107 -6.86 -15.85 -15.21
N GLU A 108 -6.82 -14.53 -15.29
CA GLU A 108 -6.55 -13.77 -16.51
C GLU A 108 -5.43 -12.76 -16.24
N ILE A 109 -4.54 -12.60 -17.22
CA ILE A 109 -3.37 -11.72 -17.12
C ILE A 109 -3.35 -10.78 -18.32
N ALA A 110 -3.15 -9.49 -18.07
CA ALA A 110 -2.97 -8.47 -19.08
C ALA A 110 -1.65 -7.70 -18.85
N PRO A 111 -0.79 -7.54 -19.86
CA PRO A 111 0.41 -6.73 -19.73
C PRO A 111 0.05 -5.26 -19.50
N VAL A 112 0.73 -4.62 -18.56
CA VAL A 112 0.55 -3.21 -18.22
C VAL A 112 1.85 -2.43 -18.32
N THR A 113 1.71 -1.13 -18.54
CA THR A 113 2.80 -0.16 -18.40
C THR A 113 2.37 0.93 -17.42
N TYR A 114 3.28 1.36 -16.56
CA TYR A 114 3.04 2.48 -15.65
C TYR A 114 3.77 3.72 -16.16
N SER A 115 3.03 4.78 -16.47
CA SER A 115 3.64 6.06 -16.87
C SER A 115 2.78 7.23 -16.42
N ASN A 116 3.41 8.34 -16.03
CA ASN A 116 2.73 9.57 -15.62
C ASN A 116 1.62 9.36 -14.56
N GLY A 117 1.85 8.48 -13.59
CA GLY A 117 0.86 8.23 -12.52
C GLY A 117 -0.26 7.26 -12.88
N LYS A 118 -0.22 6.63 -14.06
CA LYS A 118 -1.33 5.82 -14.58
C LYS A 118 -0.86 4.49 -15.17
N LEU A 119 -1.62 3.43 -14.91
CA LEU A 119 -1.50 2.14 -15.60
C LEU A 119 -2.18 2.18 -16.97
N THR A 120 -1.50 1.64 -17.98
CA THR A 120 -2.05 1.43 -19.33
C THR A 120 -2.03 -0.05 -19.64
N TYR A 121 -3.16 -0.58 -20.10
CA TYR A 121 -3.33 -2.00 -20.40
C TYR A 121 -3.11 -2.24 -21.89
N SER A 122 -2.25 -3.21 -22.22
CA SER A 122 -1.91 -3.53 -23.62
C SER A 122 -2.94 -4.45 -24.29
N SER A 123 -3.87 -4.99 -23.51
CA SER A 123 -4.93 -5.90 -23.95
C SER A 123 -6.22 -5.61 -23.21
N GLU A 124 -7.36 -5.84 -23.86
CA GLU A 124 -8.67 -5.77 -23.21
C GLU A 124 -8.77 -6.86 -22.12
N ILE A 125 -9.15 -6.46 -20.92
CA ILE A 125 -9.40 -7.37 -19.80
C ILE A 125 -10.65 -6.89 -19.04
N THR A 126 -11.55 -7.79 -18.71
CA THR A 126 -12.79 -7.45 -17.99
C THR A 126 -13.11 -8.48 -16.91
N PRO A 127 -13.44 -8.04 -15.68
CA PRO A 127 -13.60 -6.67 -15.24
C PRO A 127 -12.27 -6.00 -14.85
N LEU A 128 -12.07 -4.73 -15.20
CA LEU A 128 -11.03 -3.93 -14.55
C LEU A 128 -11.49 -3.61 -13.13
N PHE A 129 -10.66 -3.96 -12.15
CA PHE A 129 -10.85 -3.46 -10.80
C PHE A 129 -10.24 -2.09 -10.74
N ASP A 130 -11.07 -1.14 -10.34
CA ASP A 130 -10.72 0.16 -9.80
C ASP A 130 -9.28 0.64 -10.06
N GLU A 131 -9.15 1.41 -11.14
CA GLU A 131 -7.85 1.96 -11.52
C GLU A 131 -7.24 2.80 -10.40
N GLU A 132 -8.02 3.54 -9.60
CA GLU A 132 -7.47 4.46 -8.59
C GLU A 132 -6.78 3.71 -7.44
N ILE A 133 -7.37 2.61 -6.96
CA ILE A 133 -6.79 1.80 -5.88
C ILE A 133 -5.49 1.12 -6.35
N LEU A 134 -5.48 0.61 -7.58
CA LEU A 134 -4.33 -0.08 -8.14
C LEU A 134 -3.26 0.88 -8.70
N ASN A 135 -3.63 2.13 -9.04
CA ASN A 135 -2.73 3.19 -9.50
C ASN A 135 -1.96 3.89 -8.36
N LEU A 136 -1.76 3.25 -7.21
CA LEU A 136 -0.92 3.81 -6.14
C LEU A 136 -1.43 5.15 -5.54
N VAL A 137 -2.73 5.43 -5.60
CA VAL A 137 -3.28 6.76 -5.24
C VAL A 137 -3.42 6.98 -3.72
N VAL A 138 -3.13 5.97 -2.89
CA VAL A 138 -3.21 6.11 -1.42
C VAL A 138 -2.12 7.06 -0.91
N GLN A 139 -2.53 8.17 -0.28
CA GLN A 139 -1.64 9.22 0.24
C GLN A 139 -1.42 9.10 1.75
N ARG A 140 -0.36 9.76 2.25
CA ARG A 140 -0.06 9.85 3.69
C ARG A 140 -1.23 10.35 4.52
N ASP A 141 -1.97 11.34 4.02
CA ASP A 141 -3.09 11.96 4.73
C ASP A 141 -4.18 10.95 5.11
N TYR A 142 -4.36 9.90 4.31
CA TYR A 142 -5.25 8.80 4.65
C TYR A 142 -4.81 8.14 5.97
N PHE A 143 -3.56 7.69 6.06
CA PHE A 143 -3.01 7.07 7.27
C PHE A 143 -2.98 8.04 8.46
N ALA A 144 -2.64 9.31 8.21
CA ALA A 144 -2.64 10.34 9.23
C ALA A 144 -4.04 10.61 9.81
N SER A 145 -5.12 10.31 9.08
CA SER A 145 -6.48 10.43 9.62
C SER A 145 -6.87 9.28 10.56
N LEU A 146 -6.21 8.11 10.46
CA LEU A 146 -6.59 6.91 11.18
C LEU A 146 -6.04 6.89 12.60
N ASP A 147 -6.83 6.36 13.54
CA ASP A 147 -6.31 5.98 14.86
C ASP A 147 -5.33 4.81 14.72
N VAL A 148 -4.20 4.85 15.42
CA VAL A 148 -3.32 3.68 15.52
C VAL A 148 -3.94 2.68 16.49
N LYS A 149 -4.17 1.44 16.02
CA LYS A 149 -4.67 0.33 16.85
C LYS A 149 -3.53 -0.32 17.62
N GLU A 150 -2.47 -0.71 16.92
CA GLU A 150 -1.37 -1.51 17.47
C GLU A 150 -0.10 -1.32 16.63
N THR A 151 1.05 -1.43 17.26
CA THR A 151 2.36 -1.50 16.61
C THR A 151 3.07 -2.76 17.06
N PHE A 152 3.77 -3.41 16.16
CA PHE A 152 4.50 -4.64 16.43
C PHE A 152 5.90 -4.57 15.83
N LYS A 153 6.92 -4.93 16.62
CA LYS A 153 8.29 -5.10 16.14
C LYS A 153 8.72 -6.52 16.45
N SER A 154 9.15 -7.24 15.43
CA SER A 154 9.72 -8.57 15.60
C SER A 154 10.98 -8.52 16.46
N ALA A 155 11.14 -9.50 17.35
CA ALA A 155 12.37 -9.66 18.14
C ALA A 155 13.52 -10.27 17.32
N GLU A 156 13.19 -11.04 16.30
CA GLU A 156 14.14 -11.86 15.52
C GLU A 156 14.51 -11.22 14.19
N THR A 157 13.70 -10.28 13.71
CA THR A 157 13.85 -9.67 12.38
C THR A 157 13.62 -8.16 12.43
N GLU A 158 14.00 -7.46 11.37
CA GLU A 158 13.72 -6.02 11.21
C GLU A 158 12.25 -5.72 10.85
N LEU A 159 11.37 -6.74 10.88
CA LEU A 159 9.95 -6.58 10.57
C LEU A 159 9.27 -5.69 11.60
N ARG A 160 8.52 -4.73 11.08
CA ARG A 160 7.73 -3.76 11.82
C ARG A 160 6.36 -3.68 11.19
N ASP A 161 5.33 -3.76 12.01
CA ASP A 161 3.94 -3.62 11.58
C ASP A 161 3.29 -2.47 12.35
N ILE A 162 2.51 -1.67 11.64
CA ILE A 162 1.62 -0.67 12.22
C ILE A 162 0.21 -0.97 11.72
N ILE A 163 -0.71 -1.18 12.67
CA ILE A 163 -2.09 -1.51 12.41
C ILE A 163 -2.93 -0.30 12.79
N TYR A 164 -3.66 0.24 11.82
CA TYR A 164 -4.60 1.32 12.03
C TYR A 164 -6.01 0.77 12.30
N LYS A 165 -6.83 1.53 13.04
CA LYS A 165 -8.25 1.23 13.18
C LYS A 165 -8.94 1.52 11.84
N PRO A 166 -9.83 0.64 11.38
CA PRO A 166 -10.68 0.98 10.26
C PRO A 166 -11.61 2.13 10.67
N GLU A 167 -11.86 3.01 9.74
CA GLU A 167 -12.85 4.07 9.88
C GLU A 167 -13.89 3.94 8.75
N ASN A 168 -14.98 4.69 8.83
CA ASN A 168 -16.10 4.58 7.88
C ASN A 168 -16.45 5.87 7.13
N HIS A 169 -15.67 6.93 7.31
CA HIS A 169 -15.88 8.29 6.83
C HIS A 169 -14.86 8.79 5.80
N SER A 170 -13.72 8.13 5.59
CA SER A 170 -12.75 8.50 4.55
C SER A 170 -13.32 8.24 3.18
N GLU A 171 -12.82 9.01 2.21
CA GLU A 171 -13.19 8.81 0.81
C GLU A 171 -12.74 7.43 0.32
N LEU A 172 -11.55 6.96 0.70
CA LEU A 172 -11.08 5.62 0.34
C LEU A 172 -11.99 4.52 0.88
N PHE A 173 -12.41 4.56 2.16
CA PHE A 173 -13.31 3.56 2.70
C PHE A 173 -14.69 3.60 2.04
N LYS A 174 -15.26 4.81 1.85
CA LYS A 174 -16.56 4.97 1.17
C LYS A 174 -16.50 4.43 -0.26
N TYR A 175 -15.40 4.68 -0.94
CA TYR A 175 -15.13 4.19 -2.29
C TYR A 175 -15.04 2.67 -2.32
N LEU A 176 -14.23 2.07 -1.44
CA LEU A 176 -14.09 0.63 -1.31
C LEU A 176 -15.38 -0.09 -0.96
N LYS A 177 -16.26 0.54 -0.18
CA LYS A 177 -17.52 -0.09 0.25
C LYS A 177 -18.49 -0.31 -0.91
N LYS A 178 -18.47 0.53 -1.95
CA LYS A 178 -19.35 0.41 -3.14
C LYS A 178 -19.16 -0.93 -3.84
#